data_AF-A0A4R5VR98-F1
#
_entry.id   AF-A0A4R5VR98-F1
#
_cell.length_a   1.000
_cell.length_b   1.000
_cell.length_c   1.000
_cell.angle_alpha   90.00
_cell.angle_beta   90.00
_cell.angle_gamma   90.00
#
_symmetry.space_group_name_H-M   'P 1'
#
loop_
_entity.id
_entity.type
_entity.pdbx_description
1 polymer ?
#
loop_
_entity_poly.entity_id
_entity_poly.type
_entity_poly.pdbx_seq_one_letter_code
_entity_poly.pdbx_strand_id
1 'polypeptide(L)'
;MKNAIEKIHAAARECPIGGLDENIFLDSDICFFLLGRQKASFKGFCDVPLSAVACMVRNDWYKEKAKTWREATFCLHGDGWGEKVFEYFEGDFLEKSFPAPSCLYHLKLQSVGGLVSCANGTHRLVAAKAWLLHTQGESAVLKQASLERFEIDPLIEKLLYMAVNNNEEIAISFVEPDEREYLRIDNQFLRFYLRIGKDKFFVRTEENIYPLANKFHFSDISASMRSGMKCYGRKNWKVVPTSIVCKALNKSW
;
A
#
# COMPACT_ATOMS: atom_id res chain seq x y z
N MET A 1 2.78 -12.78 -35.29
CA MET A 1 2.86 -13.19 -33.87
C MET A 1 1.97 -12.24 -33.08
N LYS A 2 1.02 -12.74 -32.29
CA LYS A 2 0.29 -11.87 -31.36
C LYS A 2 1.30 -11.28 -30.37
N ASN A 3 1.29 -9.97 -30.21
CA ASN A 3 2.19 -9.27 -29.30
C ASN A 3 1.87 -9.75 -27.86
N ALA A 4 2.86 -9.94 -26.97
CA ALA A 4 2.63 -10.44 -25.62
C ALA A 4 1.59 -9.61 -24.86
N ILE A 5 1.52 -8.30 -25.16
CA ILE A 5 0.50 -7.41 -24.63
C ILE A 5 -0.93 -7.80 -25.01
N GLU A 6 -1.16 -8.29 -26.23
CA GLU A 6 -2.48 -8.71 -26.68
C GLU A 6 -2.97 -9.92 -25.90
N LYS A 7 -2.07 -10.85 -25.56
CA LYS A 7 -2.37 -12.00 -24.70
C LYS A 7 -2.65 -11.55 -23.27
N ILE A 8 -1.92 -10.57 -22.74
CA ILE A 8 -2.18 -10.01 -21.41
C ILE A 8 -3.54 -9.30 -21.37
N HIS A 9 -3.89 -8.53 -22.40
CA HIS A 9 -5.20 -7.92 -22.54
C HIS A 9 -6.32 -8.96 -22.73
N ALA A 10 -6.04 -10.09 -23.39
CA ALA A 10 -7.00 -11.19 -23.50
C ALA A 10 -7.21 -11.87 -22.14
N ALA A 11 -6.12 -12.17 -21.42
CA ALA A 11 -6.16 -12.71 -20.06
C ALA A 11 -6.96 -11.80 -19.12
N ALA A 12 -6.76 -10.48 -19.18
CA ALA A 12 -7.54 -9.52 -18.41
C ALA A 12 -9.01 -9.41 -18.84
N ARG A 13 -9.39 -9.78 -20.07
CA ARG A 13 -10.81 -9.86 -20.48
C ARG A 13 -11.47 -11.15 -20.00
N GLU A 14 -10.73 -12.24 -20.07
CA GLU A 14 -11.24 -13.60 -19.86
C GLU A 14 -11.12 -14.06 -18.40
N CYS A 15 -10.28 -13.40 -17.59
CA CYS A 15 -10.17 -13.64 -16.16
C CYS A 15 -11.55 -13.44 -15.49
N PRO A 16 -12.04 -14.41 -14.71
CA PRO A 16 -13.29 -14.28 -13.95
C PRO A 16 -13.32 -12.99 -13.11
N ILE A 17 -14.53 -12.57 -12.73
CA ILE A 17 -14.71 -11.48 -11.78
C ILE A 17 -14.03 -11.89 -10.47
N GLY A 18 -13.15 -11.04 -9.93
CA GLY A 18 -12.30 -11.41 -8.81
C GLY A 18 -11.17 -10.41 -8.55
N GLY A 19 -9.96 -10.92 -8.31
CA GLY A 19 -8.80 -10.12 -7.91
C GLY A 19 -8.38 -9.00 -8.87
N LEU A 20 -8.82 -9.05 -10.14
CA LEU A 20 -8.61 -7.97 -11.11
C LEU A 20 -9.61 -6.81 -11.01
N ASP A 21 -10.78 -7.04 -10.44
CA ASP A 21 -11.80 -6.00 -10.26
C ASP A 21 -11.65 -5.26 -8.93
N GLU A 22 -10.68 -5.67 -8.11
CA GLU A 22 -10.28 -4.91 -6.93
C GLU A 22 -9.71 -3.55 -7.35
N ASN A 23 -10.01 -2.52 -6.54
CA ASN A 23 -9.39 -1.21 -6.69
C ASN A 23 -7.88 -1.28 -6.45
N ILE A 24 -7.13 -0.48 -7.21
CA ILE A 24 -5.73 -0.15 -6.92
C ILE A 24 -5.72 1.09 -6.03
N PHE A 25 -4.90 1.05 -4.99
CA PHE A 25 -4.68 2.21 -4.13
C PHE A 25 -3.27 2.76 -4.32
N LEU A 26 -3.14 4.08 -4.25
CA LEU A 26 -1.84 4.69 -4.06
C LEU A 26 -1.55 4.85 -2.58
N ASP A 27 -0.32 4.56 -2.16
CA ASP A 27 0.08 4.87 -0.79
C ASP A 27 -0.05 6.38 -0.47
N SER A 28 0.15 7.26 -1.45
CA SER A 28 -0.10 8.70 -1.25
C SER A 28 -1.55 9.06 -0.94
N ASP A 29 -2.49 8.21 -1.34
CA ASP A 29 -3.93 8.46 -1.22
C ASP A 29 -4.51 7.89 0.08
N ILE A 30 -3.86 6.90 0.67
CA ILE A 30 -4.30 6.23 1.92
C ILE A 30 -3.31 6.38 3.08
N CYS A 31 -2.07 6.78 2.80
CA CYS A 31 -0.96 6.93 3.75
C CYS A 31 -0.70 5.71 4.65
N PHE A 32 -1.06 4.51 4.18
CA PHE A 32 -1.14 3.34 5.03
C PHE A 32 0.23 2.80 5.39
N PHE A 33 1.23 2.99 4.53
CA PHE A 33 2.59 2.53 4.83
C PHE A 33 3.25 3.29 5.98
N LEU A 34 2.70 4.44 6.40
CA LEU A 34 3.11 5.14 7.61
C LEU A 34 2.86 4.34 8.89
N LEU A 35 1.94 3.37 8.86
CA LEU A 35 1.63 2.53 10.02
C LEU A 35 2.71 1.46 10.30
N GLY A 36 3.60 1.22 9.34
CA GLY A 36 4.72 0.30 9.51
C GLY A 36 5.77 0.85 10.46
N ARG A 37 6.43 -0.05 11.20
CA ARG A 37 7.64 0.27 11.95
C ARG A 37 8.73 0.78 11.00
N GLN A 38 9.62 1.63 11.49
CA GLN A 38 10.67 2.24 10.65
C GLN A 38 11.70 1.24 10.11
N LYS A 39 11.98 0.19 10.87
CA LYS A 39 12.92 -0.86 10.48
C LYS A 39 12.14 -2.03 9.93
N ALA A 40 12.53 -2.50 8.75
CA ALA A 40 12.00 -3.73 8.18
C ALA A 40 12.30 -4.91 9.11
N SER A 41 11.30 -5.74 9.37
CA SER A 41 11.44 -7.01 10.07
C SER A 41 11.99 -8.10 9.16
N PHE A 42 11.81 -7.97 7.85
CA PHE A 42 12.34 -8.89 6.85
C PHE A 42 12.77 -8.16 5.57
N LYS A 43 13.89 -8.61 5.00
CA LYS A 43 14.37 -8.23 3.66
C LYS A 43 14.86 -9.49 2.97
N GLY A 44 14.24 -9.86 1.86
CA GLY A 44 14.62 -11.07 1.13
C GLY A 44 13.66 -11.40 0.00
N PHE A 45 13.64 -12.68 -0.38
CA PHE A 45 12.73 -13.22 -1.38
C PHE A 45 11.71 -14.14 -0.71
N CYS A 46 10.43 -13.99 -1.07
CA CYS A 46 9.38 -14.88 -0.61
C CYS A 46 8.27 -14.97 -1.66
N ASP A 47 7.42 -15.98 -1.53
CA ASP A 47 6.21 -16.06 -2.33
C ASP A 47 5.19 -15.04 -1.82
N VAL A 48 4.61 -14.26 -2.73
CA VAL A 48 3.65 -13.20 -2.38
C VAL A 48 2.32 -13.49 -3.07
N PRO A 49 1.24 -13.77 -2.32
CA PRO A 49 -0.08 -13.96 -2.92
C PRO A 49 -0.56 -12.67 -3.57
N LEU A 50 -1.07 -12.78 -4.80
CA LEU A 50 -1.55 -11.62 -5.54
C LEU A 50 -2.77 -10.94 -4.87
N SER A 51 -3.49 -11.67 -4.03
CA SER A 51 -4.57 -11.14 -3.20
C SER A 51 -4.10 -10.18 -2.12
N ALA A 52 -2.83 -10.21 -1.72
CA ALA A 52 -2.25 -9.26 -0.77
C ALA A 52 -1.78 -7.96 -1.43
N VAL A 53 -1.59 -7.98 -2.75
CA VAL A 53 -1.11 -6.85 -3.53
C VAL A 53 -2.27 -5.93 -3.92
N ALA A 54 -2.36 -4.79 -3.24
CA ALA A 54 -3.43 -3.80 -3.46
C ALA A 54 -2.92 -2.37 -3.67
N CYS A 55 -1.64 -2.10 -3.38
CA CYS A 55 -1.09 -0.75 -3.43
C CYS A 55 0.01 -0.58 -4.48
N MET A 56 0.18 0.67 -4.94
CA MET A 56 1.32 1.09 -5.75
C MET A 56 1.87 2.42 -5.25
N VAL A 57 3.14 2.69 -5.56
CA VAL A 57 3.76 4.00 -5.31
C VAL A 57 3.49 5.04 -6.40
N ARG A 58 3.08 4.60 -7.60
CA ARG A 58 2.92 5.45 -8.79
C ARG A 58 1.74 5.01 -9.66
N ASN A 59 1.03 5.97 -10.24
CA ASN A 59 -0.07 5.76 -11.19
C ASN A 59 -0.01 6.66 -12.42
N ASP A 60 1.12 7.29 -12.72
CA ASP A 60 1.27 8.30 -13.77
C ASP A 60 0.78 7.86 -15.16
N TRP A 61 0.80 6.56 -15.44
CA TRP A 61 0.38 5.98 -16.73
C TRP A 61 -1.10 5.57 -16.80
N TYR A 62 -1.82 5.48 -15.67
CA TYR A 62 -3.23 5.04 -15.62
C TYR A 62 -4.17 5.90 -14.76
N LYS A 63 -3.66 6.92 -14.06
CA LYS A 63 -4.37 7.70 -13.02
C LYS A 63 -5.78 8.15 -13.39
N GLU A 64 -5.98 8.60 -14.61
CA GLU A 64 -7.28 9.12 -15.09
C GLU A 64 -8.12 8.06 -15.83
N LYS A 65 -7.54 6.88 -16.07
CA LYS A 65 -8.08 5.85 -16.96
C LYS A 65 -8.50 4.58 -16.24
N ALA A 66 -7.94 4.32 -15.05
CA ALA A 66 -8.17 3.09 -14.33
C ALA A 66 -8.29 3.31 -12.82
N LYS A 67 -9.25 2.60 -12.22
CA LYS A 67 -9.42 2.45 -10.77
C LYS A 67 -9.12 1.03 -10.32
N THR A 68 -9.34 0.05 -11.20
CA THR A 68 -9.15 -1.38 -10.93
C THR A 68 -7.89 -1.93 -11.59
N TRP A 69 -7.43 -3.09 -11.13
CA TRP A 69 -6.33 -3.83 -11.76
C TRP A 69 -6.62 -4.18 -13.21
N ARG A 70 -7.87 -4.56 -13.53
CA ARG A 70 -8.33 -4.90 -14.87
C ARG A 70 -8.23 -3.70 -15.82
N GLU A 71 -8.76 -2.55 -15.42
CA GLU A 71 -8.68 -1.32 -16.21
C GLU A 71 -7.22 -0.87 -16.41
N ALA A 72 -6.40 -0.99 -15.36
CA ALA A 72 -4.98 -0.67 -15.46
C ALA A 72 -4.28 -1.60 -16.44
N THR A 73 -4.66 -2.87 -16.54
CA THR A 73 -4.09 -3.78 -17.55
C THR A 73 -4.29 -3.26 -18.97
N PHE A 74 -5.46 -2.70 -19.31
CA PHE A 74 -5.71 -2.15 -20.65
C PHE A 74 -4.96 -0.84 -20.95
N CYS A 75 -4.35 -0.23 -19.94
CA CYS A 75 -3.49 0.95 -20.13
C CYS A 75 -2.04 0.57 -20.45
N LEU A 76 -1.68 -0.72 -20.49
CA LEU A 76 -0.34 -1.19 -20.81
C LEU A 76 -0.11 -1.18 -22.33
N HIS A 77 1.07 -0.72 -22.75
CA HIS A 77 1.48 -0.75 -24.17
C HIS A 77 2.36 -1.97 -24.51
N GLY A 78 3.18 -2.42 -23.57
CA GLY A 78 4.01 -3.63 -23.74
C GLY A 78 5.14 -3.49 -24.76
N ASP A 79 5.73 -2.30 -24.90
CA ASP A 79 6.80 -2.04 -25.87
C ASP A 79 7.99 -3.00 -25.68
N GLY A 80 8.26 -3.81 -26.70
CA GLY A 80 9.34 -4.81 -26.70
C GLY A 80 9.05 -6.07 -25.88
N TRP A 81 7.79 -6.33 -25.50
CA TRP A 81 7.43 -7.52 -24.73
C TRP A 81 7.21 -8.72 -25.66
N GLY A 82 8.08 -9.73 -25.55
CA GLY A 82 7.95 -11.01 -26.24
C GLY A 82 7.41 -12.12 -25.34
N GLU A 83 7.30 -13.34 -25.86
CA GLU A 83 6.76 -14.50 -25.12
C GLU A 83 7.51 -14.81 -23.81
N LYS A 84 8.80 -14.46 -23.72
CA LYS A 84 9.61 -14.64 -22.50
C LYS A 84 9.05 -13.95 -21.26
N VAL A 85 8.16 -12.96 -21.42
CA VAL A 85 7.51 -12.32 -20.26
C VAL A 85 6.64 -13.31 -19.48
N PHE A 86 6.04 -14.30 -20.14
CA PHE A 86 5.21 -15.30 -19.47
C PHE A 86 6.05 -16.27 -18.64
N GLU A 87 7.18 -16.73 -19.18
CA GLU A 87 8.17 -17.51 -18.42
C GLU A 87 8.67 -16.73 -17.20
N TYR A 88 8.86 -15.41 -17.33
CA TYR A 88 9.22 -14.54 -16.21
C TYR A 88 8.11 -14.46 -15.15
N PHE A 89 6.84 -14.35 -15.55
CA PHE A 89 5.72 -14.27 -14.60
C PHE A 89 5.48 -15.59 -13.85
N GLU A 90 5.62 -16.73 -14.53
CA GLU A 90 5.31 -18.06 -13.99
C GLU A 90 6.46 -18.67 -13.16
N GLY A 91 7.68 -18.21 -13.40
CA GLY A 91 8.89 -18.63 -12.72
C GLY A 91 9.25 -17.78 -11.49
N ASP A 92 10.39 -18.11 -10.90
CA ASP A 92 10.91 -17.39 -9.74
C ASP A 92 11.43 -16.02 -10.16
N PHE A 93 10.99 -14.96 -9.47
CA PHE A 93 11.40 -13.59 -9.76
C PHE A 93 12.87 -13.36 -9.36
N LEU A 94 13.25 -13.67 -8.11
CA LEU A 94 14.59 -13.50 -7.56
C LEU A 94 15.20 -12.16 -8.01
N GLU A 95 16.46 -12.17 -8.47
CA GLU A 95 17.16 -11.01 -9.01
C GLU A 95 16.99 -10.85 -10.54
N LYS A 96 16.05 -11.57 -11.16
CA LYS A 96 15.89 -11.53 -12.61
C LYS A 96 15.34 -10.19 -13.07
N SER A 97 16.01 -9.62 -14.07
CA SER A 97 15.50 -8.49 -14.85
C SER A 97 14.29 -8.91 -15.68
N PHE A 98 13.37 -7.99 -15.90
CA PHE A 98 12.22 -8.23 -16.76
C PHE A 98 12.68 -8.34 -18.22
N PRO A 99 12.20 -9.34 -18.99
CA PRO A 99 12.72 -9.63 -20.32
C PRO A 99 12.12 -8.71 -21.40
N ALA A 100 12.34 -7.40 -21.25
CA ALA A 100 12.03 -6.37 -22.23
C ALA A 100 13.15 -5.32 -22.29
N PRO A 101 13.31 -4.59 -23.42
CA PRO A 101 14.34 -3.57 -23.57
C PRO A 101 14.31 -2.53 -22.44
N SER A 102 15.48 -2.07 -22.02
CA SER A 102 15.66 -0.98 -21.04
C SER A 102 15.06 -1.23 -19.65
N CYS A 103 14.56 -2.45 -19.37
CA CYS A 103 14.05 -2.81 -18.06
C CYS A 103 15.21 -3.15 -17.12
N LEU A 104 15.47 -2.24 -16.19
CA LEU A 104 16.51 -2.38 -15.18
C LEU A 104 15.91 -2.90 -13.87
N TYR A 105 16.72 -3.69 -13.14
CA TYR A 105 16.42 -4.22 -11.81
C TYR A 105 15.26 -5.22 -11.74
N HIS A 106 15.30 -6.08 -10.73
CA HIS A 106 14.22 -7.00 -10.41
C HIS A 106 12.99 -6.29 -9.81
N LEU A 107 11.84 -6.98 -9.80
CA LEU A 107 10.62 -6.51 -9.16
C LEU A 107 10.84 -6.34 -7.65
N LYS A 108 10.49 -5.16 -7.12
CA LYS A 108 10.59 -4.87 -5.67
C LYS A 108 9.22 -4.55 -5.09
N LEU A 109 8.91 -5.23 -4.00
CA LEU A 109 7.68 -5.06 -3.22
C LEU A 109 8.02 -4.59 -1.82
N GLN A 110 7.08 -3.90 -1.20
CA GLN A 110 7.11 -3.54 0.21
C GLN A 110 5.80 -3.97 0.86
N SER A 111 5.83 -4.31 2.15
CA SER A 111 4.62 -4.65 2.89
C SER A 111 4.54 -4.00 4.25
N VAL A 112 3.32 -3.68 4.67
CA VAL A 112 2.98 -3.31 6.06
C VAL A 112 1.94 -4.29 6.57
N GLY A 113 2.33 -5.10 7.55
CA GLY A 113 1.56 -6.29 7.90
C GLY A 113 1.43 -7.23 6.69
N GLY A 114 0.20 -7.67 6.39
CA GLY A 114 -0.13 -8.48 5.22
C GLY A 114 -0.45 -7.69 3.94
N LEU A 115 -0.43 -6.35 3.96
CA LEU A 115 -0.72 -5.52 2.79
C LEU A 115 0.55 -5.29 1.99
N VAL A 116 0.49 -5.48 0.67
CA VAL A 116 1.63 -5.31 -0.24
C VAL A 116 1.44 -4.14 -1.19
N SER A 117 2.52 -3.37 -1.34
CA SER A 117 2.68 -2.32 -2.34
C SER A 117 3.82 -2.64 -3.31
N CYS A 118 3.62 -2.26 -4.56
CA CYS A 118 4.64 -2.28 -5.59
C CYS A 118 5.59 -1.09 -5.43
N ALA A 119 6.85 -1.34 -5.06
CA ALA A 119 7.86 -0.29 -4.91
C ALA A 119 8.57 0.04 -6.25
N ASN A 120 8.76 -0.95 -7.13
CA ASN A 120 9.18 -0.73 -8.51
C ASN A 120 8.43 -1.64 -9.48
N GLY A 121 8.47 -1.35 -10.77
CA GLY A 121 7.97 -2.28 -11.78
C GLY A 121 6.45 -2.40 -11.85
N THR A 122 5.72 -1.31 -11.63
CA THR A 122 4.24 -1.28 -11.65
C THR A 122 3.65 -1.87 -12.93
N HIS A 123 4.19 -1.54 -14.11
CA HIS A 123 3.73 -2.10 -15.39
C HIS A 123 3.82 -3.64 -15.42
N ARG A 124 4.99 -4.20 -15.07
CA ARG A 124 5.18 -5.67 -15.05
C ARG A 124 4.37 -6.35 -13.97
N LEU A 125 4.12 -5.70 -12.83
CA LEU A 125 3.25 -6.25 -11.79
C LEU A 125 1.79 -6.30 -12.26
N VAL A 126 1.28 -5.25 -12.90
CA VAL A 126 -0.09 -5.25 -13.44
C VAL A 126 -0.27 -6.37 -14.47
N ALA A 127 0.71 -6.52 -15.36
CA ALA A 127 0.73 -7.60 -16.33
C ALA A 127 0.81 -9.00 -15.67
N ALA A 128 1.71 -9.17 -14.71
CA ALA A 128 1.86 -10.42 -13.96
C ALA A 128 0.56 -10.78 -13.24
N LYS A 129 -0.09 -9.82 -12.58
CA LYS A 129 -1.35 -10.04 -11.86
C LYS A 129 -2.46 -10.47 -12.83
N ALA A 130 -2.59 -9.80 -13.98
CA ALA A 130 -3.57 -10.20 -15.01
C ALA A 130 -3.32 -11.60 -15.58
N TRP A 131 -2.06 -11.89 -15.94
CA TRP A 131 -1.69 -13.18 -16.49
C TRP A 131 -1.89 -14.31 -15.47
N LEU A 132 -1.35 -14.17 -14.27
CA LEU A 132 -1.33 -15.22 -13.26
C LEU A 132 -2.73 -15.47 -12.66
N LEU A 133 -3.54 -14.44 -12.44
CA LEU A 133 -4.93 -14.67 -11.99
C LEU A 133 -5.75 -15.40 -13.06
N HIS A 134 -5.53 -15.09 -14.34
CA HIS A 134 -6.19 -15.80 -15.43
C HIS A 134 -5.75 -17.27 -15.53
N THR A 135 -4.45 -17.56 -15.43
CA THR A 135 -3.91 -18.92 -15.63
C THR A 135 -3.90 -19.79 -14.37
N GLN A 136 -3.84 -19.19 -13.19
CA GLN A 136 -3.67 -19.90 -11.90
C GLN A 136 -4.79 -19.61 -10.89
N GLY A 137 -5.70 -18.67 -11.17
CA GLY A 137 -6.82 -18.32 -10.30
C GLY A 137 -6.43 -17.48 -9.09
N GLU A 138 -7.36 -17.32 -8.14
CA GLU A 138 -7.23 -16.41 -6.98
C GLU A 138 -6.12 -16.80 -5.99
N SER A 139 -5.64 -18.04 -6.04
CA SER A 139 -4.50 -18.51 -5.24
C SER A 139 -3.14 -18.19 -5.85
N ALA A 140 -3.10 -17.47 -6.98
CA ALA A 140 -1.87 -17.14 -7.67
C ALA A 140 -0.88 -16.36 -6.78
N VAL A 141 0.39 -16.68 -6.92
CA VAL A 141 1.50 -16.07 -6.18
C VAL A 141 2.56 -15.54 -7.12
N LEU A 142 3.22 -14.46 -6.72
CA LEU A 142 4.51 -14.05 -7.26
C LEU A 142 5.59 -14.87 -6.55
N LYS A 143 6.20 -15.82 -7.25
CA LYS A 143 7.21 -16.71 -6.65
C LYS A 143 8.51 -15.97 -6.40
N GLN A 144 9.05 -16.12 -5.20
CA GLN A 144 10.36 -15.57 -4.82
C GLN A 144 10.54 -14.09 -5.19
N ALA A 145 9.50 -13.26 -4.95
CA ALA A 145 9.56 -11.83 -5.21
C ALA A 145 10.36 -11.12 -4.11
N SER A 146 11.14 -10.10 -4.48
CA SER A 146 11.87 -9.29 -3.50
C SER A 146 10.90 -8.49 -2.66
N LEU A 147 10.92 -8.72 -1.35
CA LEU A 147 10.04 -8.09 -0.39
C LEU A 147 10.85 -7.47 0.76
N GLU A 148 10.49 -6.23 1.09
CA GLU A 148 10.82 -5.61 2.38
C GLU A 148 9.53 -5.52 3.22
N ARG A 149 9.52 -6.18 4.38
CA ARG A 149 8.34 -6.27 5.26
C ARG A 149 8.54 -5.41 6.49
N PHE A 150 7.52 -4.62 6.79
CA PHE A 150 7.41 -3.79 7.98
C PHE A 150 6.23 -4.28 8.80
N GLU A 151 6.44 -4.47 10.10
CA GLU A 151 5.35 -4.82 11.01
C GLU A 151 4.53 -3.59 11.38
N ILE A 152 3.24 -3.78 11.59
CA ILE A 152 2.40 -2.77 12.24
C ILE A 152 2.72 -2.79 13.73
N ASP A 153 2.80 -1.62 14.36
CA ASP A 153 2.94 -1.53 15.81
C ASP A 153 1.78 -2.26 16.51
N PRO A 154 2.02 -3.12 17.53
CA PRO A 154 0.97 -3.90 18.17
C PRO A 154 -0.19 -3.08 18.73
N LEU A 155 0.05 -1.85 19.19
CA LEU A 155 -1.02 -0.97 19.67
C LEU A 155 -1.87 -0.46 18.50
N ILE A 156 -1.23 -0.08 17.39
CA ILE A 156 -1.94 0.29 16.16
C ILE A 156 -2.72 -0.90 15.63
N GLU A 157 -2.12 -2.09 15.58
CA GLU A 157 -2.76 -3.31 15.13
C GLU A 157 -4.05 -3.58 15.94
N LYS A 158 -3.98 -3.49 17.27
CA LYS A 158 -5.15 -3.62 18.16
C LYS A 158 -6.23 -2.58 17.85
N LEU A 159 -5.84 -1.32 17.63
CA LEU A 159 -6.77 -0.25 17.27
C LEU A 159 -7.46 -0.53 15.93
N LEU A 160 -6.73 -1.01 14.92
CA LEU A 160 -7.27 -1.39 13.62
C LEU A 160 -8.24 -2.57 13.75
N TYR A 161 -7.92 -3.62 14.51
CA TYR A 161 -8.84 -4.73 14.77
C TYR A 161 -10.15 -4.25 15.42
N MET A 162 -10.05 -3.39 16.44
CA MET A 162 -11.23 -2.82 17.09
C MET A 162 -12.08 -2.01 16.13
N ALA A 163 -11.45 -1.18 15.29
CA ALA A 163 -12.14 -0.37 14.31
C ALA A 163 -12.88 -1.24 13.27
N VAL A 164 -12.22 -2.27 12.72
CA VAL A 164 -12.85 -3.22 11.78
C VAL A 164 -14.04 -3.94 12.43
N ASN A 165 -13.87 -4.47 13.64
CA ASN A 165 -14.93 -5.21 14.35
C ASN A 165 -16.15 -4.33 14.68
N ASN A 166 -15.93 -3.04 14.93
CA ASN A 166 -16.98 -2.08 15.23
C ASN A 166 -17.52 -1.37 13.98
N ASN A 167 -17.04 -1.71 12.79
CA ASN A 167 -17.36 -1.03 11.53
C ASN A 167 -17.10 0.49 11.59
N GLU A 168 -15.99 0.89 12.20
CA GLU A 168 -15.56 2.28 12.33
C GLU A 168 -14.67 2.71 11.17
N GLU A 169 -14.87 3.93 10.68
CA GLU A 169 -14.00 4.53 9.65
C GLU A 169 -12.59 4.75 10.19
N ILE A 170 -11.58 4.38 9.41
CA ILE A 170 -10.17 4.65 9.71
C ILE A 170 -9.69 5.74 8.77
N ALA A 171 -9.07 6.79 9.31
CA ALA A 171 -8.42 7.81 8.50
C ALA A 171 -7.03 8.15 9.04
N ILE A 172 -6.10 8.43 8.12
CA ILE A 172 -4.71 8.75 8.42
C ILE A 172 -4.40 10.14 7.86
N SER A 173 -3.65 10.95 8.59
CA SER A 173 -3.05 12.17 8.05
C SER A 173 -1.57 12.15 8.36
N PHE A 174 -0.73 12.42 7.36
CA PHE A 174 0.69 12.66 7.62
C PHE A 174 0.87 13.99 8.35
N VAL A 175 1.97 14.11 9.10
CA VAL A 175 2.41 15.39 9.67
C VAL A 175 3.21 16.10 8.57
N GLU A 176 2.74 17.30 8.20
CA GLU A 176 3.38 18.13 7.17
C GLU A 176 4.79 18.55 7.61
N PRO A 177 5.74 18.79 6.67
CA PRO A 177 7.12 19.11 7.02
C PRO A 177 7.26 20.30 7.98
N ASP A 178 6.49 21.37 7.77
CA ASP A 178 6.44 22.56 8.62
C ASP A 178 5.94 22.24 10.04
N GLU A 179 5.02 21.30 10.18
CA GLU A 179 4.53 20.85 11.48
C GLU A 179 5.54 19.99 12.23
N ARG A 180 6.36 19.19 11.53
CA ARG A 180 7.36 18.32 12.17
C ARG A 180 8.42 19.09 12.92
N GLU A 181 8.78 20.30 12.48
CA GLU A 181 9.83 21.08 13.14
C GLU A 181 9.42 21.56 14.53
N TYR A 182 8.13 21.83 14.72
CA TYR A 182 7.61 22.47 15.93
C TYR A 182 6.78 21.56 16.82
N LEU A 183 6.21 20.47 16.29
CA LEU A 183 5.35 19.59 17.07
C LEU A 183 6.12 18.40 17.63
N ARG A 184 6.14 18.32 18.95
CA ARG A 184 6.76 17.23 19.70
C ARG A 184 5.90 16.79 20.88
N ILE A 185 6.04 15.51 21.24
CA ILE A 185 5.54 14.94 22.49
C ILE A 185 6.73 14.23 23.14
N ASP A 186 7.02 14.55 24.41
CA ASP A 186 8.17 14.01 25.14
C ASP A 186 9.48 14.13 24.35
N ASN A 187 9.70 15.30 23.72
CA ASN A 187 10.81 15.62 22.79
C ASN A 187 10.89 14.80 21.50
N GLN A 188 9.93 13.91 21.22
CA GLN A 188 9.87 13.10 20.00
C GLN A 188 9.06 13.78 18.91
N PHE A 189 9.51 13.63 17.67
CA PHE A 189 8.80 14.13 16.49
C PHE A 189 7.49 13.37 16.23
N LEU A 190 6.46 14.11 15.83
CA LEU A 190 5.23 13.50 15.34
C LEU A 190 5.44 12.91 13.95
N ARG A 191 4.87 11.73 13.71
CA ARG A 191 4.93 11.01 12.43
C ARG A 191 3.63 11.14 11.64
N PHE A 192 2.51 10.80 12.26
CA PHE A 192 1.19 10.87 11.65
C PHE A 192 0.10 10.97 12.71
N TYR A 193 -1.09 11.33 12.24
CA TYR A 193 -2.34 11.30 12.99
C TYR A 193 -3.19 10.13 12.50
N LEU A 194 -3.87 9.46 13.43
CA LEU A 194 -4.80 8.37 13.16
C LEU A 194 -6.16 8.74 13.77
N ARG A 195 -7.22 8.60 12.97
CA ARG A 195 -8.60 8.76 13.42
C ARG A 195 -9.33 7.43 13.27
N ILE A 196 -10.09 7.06 14.29
CA ILE A 196 -11.00 5.91 14.28
C ILE A 196 -12.40 6.38 14.65
N GLY A 197 -13.36 6.12 13.77
CA GLY A 197 -14.71 6.66 13.89
C GLY A 197 -14.71 8.20 13.86
N LYS A 198 -15.68 8.80 14.55
CA LYS A 198 -15.86 10.26 14.55
C LYS A 198 -15.00 10.99 15.59
N ASP A 199 -14.75 10.34 16.72
CA ASP A 199 -14.31 11.03 17.94
C ASP A 199 -13.01 10.47 18.55
N LYS A 200 -12.44 9.39 18.01
CA LYS A 200 -11.20 8.80 18.53
C LYS A 200 -10.03 9.25 17.66
N PHE A 201 -9.17 10.08 18.23
CA PHE A 201 -7.98 10.57 17.56
C PHE A 201 -6.74 10.13 18.31
N PHE A 202 -5.70 9.81 17.55
CA PHE A 202 -4.42 9.37 18.05
C PHE A 202 -3.31 10.08 17.28
N VAL A 203 -2.17 10.22 17.92
CA VAL A 203 -0.94 10.69 17.29
C VAL A 203 0.16 9.69 17.52
N ARG A 204 0.94 9.43 16.47
CA ARG A 204 2.10 8.57 16.53
C ARG A 204 3.37 9.40 16.56
N THR A 205 4.22 9.18 17.55
CA THR A 205 5.63 9.61 17.56
C THR A 205 6.51 8.50 16.98
N GLU A 206 7.83 8.65 17.04
CA GLU A 206 8.74 7.57 16.64
C GLU A 206 8.51 6.30 17.46
N GLU A 207 8.32 6.44 18.76
CA GLU A 207 8.29 5.31 19.70
C GLU A 207 6.88 4.92 20.14
N ASN A 208 5.98 5.90 20.30
CA ASN A 208 4.73 5.70 21.03
C ASN A 208 3.51 6.22 20.27
N ILE A 209 2.34 5.64 20.54
CA ILE A 209 1.05 6.16 20.09
C ILE A 209 0.26 6.69 21.29
N TYR A 210 -0.22 7.91 21.19
CA TYR A 210 -0.92 8.60 22.27
C TYR A 210 -2.37 8.87 21.86
N PRO A 211 -3.37 8.55 22.71
CA PRO A 211 -4.71 9.02 22.49
C PRO A 211 -4.74 10.53 22.65
N LEU A 212 -5.36 11.22 21.70
CA LEU A 212 -5.66 12.64 21.82
C LEU A 212 -6.94 12.82 22.64
N ALA A 213 -6.87 12.62 23.96
CA ALA A 213 -7.88 13.16 24.86
C ALA A 213 -7.73 14.69 24.89
N ASN A 214 -8.77 15.44 25.29
CA ASN A 214 -8.79 16.91 25.43
C ASN A 214 -7.69 17.53 26.36
N LYS A 215 -6.66 16.78 26.76
CA LYS A 215 -5.59 17.14 27.68
C LYS A 215 -4.19 16.80 27.12
N PHE A 216 -3.79 17.41 26.02
CA PHE A 216 -2.36 17.71 25.89
C PHE A 216 -2.05 18.80 26.90
N HIS A 217 -1.00 18.64 27.70
CA HIS A 217 -0.41 19.77 28.41
C HIS A 217 0.27 20.64 27.36
N PHE A 218 -0.49 21.61 26.82
CA PHE A 218 -0.11 22.55 25.76
C PHE A 218 1.01 23.53 26.14
N SER A 219 1.74 23.31 27.24
CA SER A 219 2.79 24.21 27.71
C SER A 219 4.02 24.26 26.80
N ASP A 220 4.22 23.26 25.93
CA ASP A 220 5.36 23.19 25.00
C ASP A 220 4.98 23.57 23.56
N ILE A 221 3.74 24.00 23.33
CA ILE A 221 3.24 24.38 22.00
C ILE A 221 3.16 25.91 21.93
N SER A 222 3.82 26.52 20.94
CA SER A 222 3.84 27.97 20.74
C SER A 222 2.42 28.57 20.67
N ALA A 223 2.27 29.81 21.13
CA ALA A 223 0.99 30.48 21.35
C ALA A 223 0.03 30.53 20.13
N SER A 224 0.50 30.26 18.92
CA SER A 224 -0.30 30.19 17.69
C SER A 224 -1.27 28.99 17.64
N MET A 225 -1.10 28.00 18.52
CA MET A 225 -1.86 26.74 18.50
C MET A 225 -2.91 26.56 19.61
N ARG A 226 -3.19 27.58 20.44
CA ARG A 226 -4.35 27.54 21.36
C ARG A 226 -5.70 27.44 20.64
N SER A 227 -5.70 27.56 19.31
CA SER A 227 -6.79 27.25 18.38
C SER A 227 -6.92 25.75 18.04
N GLY A 228 -6.10 24.86 18.63
CA GLY A 228 -5.84 23.48 18.22
C GLY A 228 -7.02 22.50 18.15
N MET A 229 -8.12 22.71 18.89
CA MET A 229 -9.33 21.90 18.62
C MET A 229 -9.88 22.14 17.19
N LYS A 230 -9.60 23.30 16.58
CA LYS A 230 -9.97 23.61 15.18
C LYS A 230 -8.94 23.15 14.14
N CYS A 231 -7.76 22.63 14.53
CA CYS A 231 -6.73 22.22 13.55
C CYS A 231 -6.94 20.77 13.06
N TYR A 232 -7.51 19.87 13.86
CA TYR A 232 -7.75 18.48 13.45
C TYR A 232 -8.82 18.35 12.36
N GLY A 233 -9.88 19.17 12.43
CA GLY A 233 -10.88 19.22 11.36
C GLY A 233 -10.35 19.76 10.02
N ARG A 234 -9.13 20.33 10.02
CA ARG A 234 -8.48 20.90 8.82
C ARG A 234 -7.36 20.02 8.26
N LYS A 235 -7.07 18.87 8.89
CA LYS A 235 -6.08 17.93 8.37
C LYS A 235 -6.60 17.29 7.08
N ASN A 236 -5.66 16.98 6.19
CA ASN A 236 -5.93 16.26 4.94
C ASN A 236 -6.11 14.77 5.23
N TRP A 237 -7.20 14.42 5.93
CA TRP A 237 -7.52 13.05 6.30
C TRP A 237 -7.71 12.17 5.07
N LYS A 238 -6.93 11.10 5.01
CA LYS A 238 -7.04 10.04 4.02
C LYS A 238 -7.83 8.89 4.61
N VAL A 239 -9.04 8.68 4.12
CA VAL A 239 -9.86 7.55 4.55
C VAL A 239 -9.26 6.26 3.98
N VAL A 240 -9.00 5.31 4.86
CA VAL A 240 -8.47 3.99 4.50
C VAL A 240 -9.65 3.03 4.33
N PRO A 241 -9.82 2.40 3.17
CA PRO A 241 -10.85 1.40 2.98
C PRO A 241 -10.68 0.22 3.95
N THR A 242 -11.78 -0.26 4.52
CA THR A 242 -11.79 -1.42 5.43
C THR A 242 -11.12 -2.65 4.80
N SER A 243 -11.31 -2.88 3.49
CA SER A 243 -10.66 -3.98 2.77
C SER A 243 -9.13 -3.93 2.82
N ILE A 244 -8.55 -2.74 2.80
CA ILE A 244 -7.10 -2.53 2.90
C ILE A 244 -6.61 -2.84 4.31
N VAL A 245 -7.36 -2.40 5.32
CA VAL A 245 -7.08 -2.70 6.73
C VAL A 245 -7.14 -4.20 6.98
N CYS A 246 -8.17 -4.89 6.45
CA CYS A 246 -8.29 -6.34 6.55
C CYS A 246 -7.11 -7.08 5.88
N LYS A 247 -6.68 -6.65 4.68
CA LYS A 247 -5.49 -7.22 4.03
C LYS A 247 -4.23 -7.00 4.89
N ALA A 248 -4.07 -5.83 5.49
CA ALA A 248 -2.94 -5.52 6.36
C ALA A 248 -2.91 -6.35 7.65
N LEU A 249 -4.08 -6.63 8.23
CA LEU A 249 -4.22 -7.46 9.44
C LEU A 249 -4.11 -8.96 9.16
N ASN A 250 -4.26 -9.39 7.90
CA ASN A 250 -4.14 -10.79 7.53
C ASN A 250 -2.67 -11.24 7.52
N LYS A 251 -2.29 -12.08 8.48
CA LYS A 251 -0.93 -12.63 8.64
C LYS A 251 -0.75 -14.02 8.04
N SER A 252 -1.63 -14.45 7.14
CA SER A 252 -1.65 -15.83 6.63
C SER A 252 -0.50 -16.19 5.67
N TRP A 253 0.44 -15.28 5.40
CA TRP A 253 1.56 -15.47 4.47
C TRP A 253 2.74 -14.54 4.78
#